data_AF-A0A6V7I4S6-F1
#
_entry.id   AF-A0A6V7I4S6-F1
#
_cell.length_a   1.000
_cell.length_b   1.000
_cell.length_c   1.000
_cell.angle_alpha   90.00
_cell.angle_beta   90.00
_cell.angle_gamma   90.00
#
_symmetry.space_group_name_H-M   'P 1'
#
loop_
_entity.id
_entity.type
_entity.pdbx_description
1 polymer ?
#
loop_
_entity_poly.entity_id
_entity_poly.type
_entity_poly.pdbx_seq_one_letter_code
_entity_poly.pdbx_strand_id
1 'polypeptide(L)'
;LHGSYEALKYGTLLDGLSDLTGGITESIAIRQDPTGCGRALTKLLDMTSLITCTVNNNQQQQQIRTTNEKLANGIQMGINYRLYAIER
;
A
#
# COMPACT_ATOMS: atom_id res chain seq x y z
N LEU A 1 12.20 19.72 -4.62
CA LEU A 1 10.97 18.95 -4.91
C LEU A 1 9.91 19.11 -3.82
N HIS A 2 10.18 18.91 -2.52
CA HIS A 2 9.16 19.12 -1.46
C HIS A 2 9.49 20.19 -0.39
N GLY A 3 10.64 20.86 -0.48
CA GLY A 3 10.99 22.01 0.36
C GLY A 3 11.36 21.69 1.82
N SER A 4 10.84 20.62 2.40
CA SER A 4 11.19 20.12 3.74
C SER A 4 10.95 18.61 3.86
N TYR A 5 11.54 17.98 4.89
CA TYR A 5 11.25 16.58 5.23
C TYR A 5 9.83 16.41 5.79
N GLU A 6 9.31 17.42 6.49
CA GLU A 6 7.96 17.37 7.06
C GLU A 6 6.87 17.31 5.98
N ALA A 7 7.13 17.89 4.80
CA ALA A 7 6.20 17.83 3.67
C ALA A 7 5.86 16.39 3.23
N LEU A 8 6.77 15.43 3.45
CA LEU A 8 6.55 14.02 3.11
C LEU A 8 5.48 13.34 3.97
N LYS A 9 5.15 13.89 5.15
CA LYS A 9 4.15 13.33 6.06
C LYS A 9 2.75 13.31 5.46
N TYR A 10 2.47 14.22 4.53
CA TYR A 10 1.14 14.43 3.96
C TYR A 10 1.01 13.86 2.54
N GLY A 11 2.08 13.31 1.98
CA GLY A 11 2.06 12.66 0.68
C GLY A 11 1.35 11.32 0.73
N THR A 12 0.74 10.92 -0.38
CA THR A 12 0.21 9.57 -0.53
C THR A 12 1.27 8.65 -1.13
N LEU A 13 1.21 7.35 -0.78
CA LEU A 13 2.14 6.38 -1.37
C LEU A 13 1.92 6.22 -2.87
N LEU A 14 0.69 6.37 -3.36
CA LEU A 14 0.38 6.29 -4.79
C LEU A 14 1.08 7.43 -5.55
N ASP A 15 0.99 8.67 -5.06
CA ASP A 15 1.71 9.80 -5.67
C ASP A 15 3.23 9.54 -5.67
N GLY A 16 3.78 9.04 -4.56
CA GLY A 16 5.20 8.70 -4.46
C GLY A 16 5.63 7.60 -5.43
N LEU A 17 4.80 6.59 -5.69
CA LEU A 17 5.09 5.53 -6.67
C LEU A 17 4.99 6.06 -8.11
N SER A 18 4.02 6.93 -8.39
CA SER A 18 3.89 7.60 -9.68
C SER A 18 5.12 8.47 -9.96
N ASP A 19 5.51 9.32 -9.00
CA ASP A 19 6.68 10.20 -9.12
C ASP A 19 7.99 9.41 -9.29
N LEU A 20 8.12 8.26 -8.62
CA LEU A 20 9.31 7.41 -8.69
C LEU A 20 9.43 6.69 -10.05
N THR A 21 8.32 6.22 -10.60
CA THR A 21 8.32 5.34 -11.78
C THR A 21 7.93 6.04 -13.07
N GLY A 22 7.31 7.22 -12.99
CA GLY A 22 6.61 7.88 -14.10
C GLY A 22 5.39 7.08 -14.62
N GLY A 23 4.95 6.07 -13.87
CA GLY A 23 3.93 5.11 -14.27
C GLY A 23 2.53 5.43 -13.74
N ILE A 24 1.61 4.49 -13.96
CA ILE A 24 0.24 4.56 -13.45
C ILE A 24 0.16 3.77 -12.14
N THR A 25 -0.50 4.33 -11.14
CA THR A 25 -0.72 3.68 -9.84
C THR A 25 -2.20 3.34 -9.64
N GLU A 26 -2.47 2.15 -9.13
CA GLU A 26 -3.82 1.68 -8.82
C GLU A 26 -3.90 1.16 -7.38
N SER A 27 -5.11 1.18 -6.81
CA SER A 27 -5.40 0.64 -5.48
C SER A 27 -6.54 -0.37 -5.58
N ILE A 28 -6.29 -1.59 -5.09
CA ILE A 28 -7.19 -2.73 -5.22
C ILE A 28 -7.66 -3.17 -3.83
N ALA A 29 -8.98 -3.20 -3.63
CA ALA A 29 -9.57 -3.70 -2.38
C ALA A 29 -9.62 -5.23 -2.37
N ILE A 30 -8.60 -5.87 -1.77
CA ILE A 30 -8.41 -7.34 -1.74
C ILE A 30 -9.66 -8.10 -1.27
N ARG A 31 -10.42 -7.54 -0.31
CA ARG A 31 -11.61 -8.20 0.26
C ARG A 31 -12.80 -8.31 -0.70
N GLN A 32 -12.84 -7.52 -1.77
CA GLN A 32 -13.97 -7.54 -2.70
C GLN A 32 -13.91 -8.74 -3.66
N ASP A 33 -12.72 -9.12 -4.13
CA ASP A 33 -12.51 -10.32 -4.94
C ASP A 33 -11.12 -10.93 -4.67
N PRO A 34 -10.96 -11.76 -3.64
CA PRO A 34 -9.66 -12.32 -3.29
C PRO A 34 -9.09 -13.22 -4.39
N THR A 35 -9.93 -13.88 -5.19
CA THR A 35 -9.49 -14.83 -6.22
C THR A 35 -8.99 -14.12 -7.48
N GLY A 36 -9.71 -13.09 -7.95
CA GLY A 36 -9.28 -12.25 -9.05
C GLY A 36 -8.07 -11.41 -8.67
N CYS A 37 -8.05 -10.85 -7.46
CA CYS A 37 -6.91 -10.12 -6.93
C CYS A 37 -5.65 -10.99 -6.91
N GLY A 38 -5.71 -12.22 -6.40
CA GLY A 38 -4.54 -13.11 -6.37
C GLY A 38 -3.94 -13.38 -7.76
N ARG A 39 -4.80 -13.60 -8.78
CA ARG A 39 -4.36 -13.77 -10.17
C ARG A 39 -3.74 -12.50 -10.74
N ALA A 40 -4.35 -11.34 -10.51
CA ALA A 40 -3.84 -10.05 -10.97
C ALA A 40 -2.49 -9.72 -10.32
N LEU A 41 -2.36 -9.90 -9.01
CA LEU A 41 -1.13 -9.64 -8.27
C LEU A 41 0.02 -10.53 -8.74
N THR A 42 -0.25 -11.82 -8.99
CA THR A 42 0.76 -12.73 -9.56
C THR A 42 1.26 -12.21 -10.91
N LYS A 43 0.35 -11.85 -11.82
CA LYS A 43 0.71 -11.30 -13.14
C LYS A 43 1.48 -9.97 -13.03
N LEU A 44 1.12 -9.10 -12.08
CA LEU A 44 1.79 -7.83 -11.87
C LEU A 44 3.21 -8.03 -11.29
N LEU A 45 3.41 -9.02 -10.42
CA LEU A 45 4.73 -9.39 -9.88
C LEU A 45 5.66 -10.00 -10.94
N ASP A 46 5.10 -10.75 -11.91
CA ASP A 46 5.86 -11.27 -13.05
C ASP A 46 6.31 -10.15 -14.01
N MET A 47 5.68 -8.97 -13.92
CA MET A 47 6.05 -7.77 -14.65
C MET A 47 6.99 -6.87 -13.81
N THR A 48 7.20 -5.63 -14.26
CA THR A 48 8.03 -4.64 -13.56
C THR A 48 7.24 -3.79 -12.56
N SER A 49 6.04 -4.24 -12.16
CA SER A 49 5.15 -3.46 -11.29
C SER A 49 5.64 -3.47 -9.85
N LEU A 50 5.57 -2.31 -9.18
CA LEU A 50 5.81 -2.20 -7.74
C LEU A 50 4.48 -2.40 -7.01
N ILE A 51 4.42 -3.42 -6.17
CA ILE A 51 3.21 -3.75 -5.42
C ILE A 51 3.45 -3.51 -3.92
N THR A 52 2.56 -2.73 -3.32
CA THR A 52 2.53 -2.48 -1.88
C THR A 52 1.16 -2.79 -1.31
N CYS A 53 1.12 -3.18 -0.04
CA CYS A 53 -0.13 -3.41 0.69
C CYS A 53 -0.10 -2.75 2.07
N THR A 54 -1.26 -2.31 2.53
CA THR A 54 -1.46 -1.77 3.88
C THR A 54 -2.74 -2.36 4.46
N VAL A 55 -2.77 -2.49 5.78
CA VAL A 55 -4.00 -2.81 6.52
C VAL A 55 -4.53 -1.52 7.11
N ASN A 56 -5.73 -1.13 6.65
CA ASN A 56 -6.43 0.04 7.15
C ASN A 56 -7.75 -0.39 7.81
N ASN A 57 -8.08 0.21 8.95
CA ASN A 57 -9.40 0.07 9.54
C ASN A 57 -10.33 1.11 8.91
N ASN A 58 -11.47 0.69 8.35
CA ASN A 58 -12.42 1.56 7.64
C ASN A 58 -12.96 2.72 8.51
N GLN A 59 -12.68 2.74 9.82
CA GLN A 59 -13.15 3.75 10.77
C GLN A 59 -12.19 4.94 10.96
N GLN A 60 -10.99 4.96 10.36
CA GLN A 60 -9.95 5.95 10.68
C GLN A 60 -9.64 6.96 9.55
N GLN A 61 -10.53 7.18 8.59
CA GLN A 61 -10.32 8.23 7.57
C GLN A 61 -10.24 9.66 8.15
N GLN A 62 -10.50 9.87 9.45
CA GLN A 62 -10.59 11.22 10.04
C GLN A 62 -9.57 11.51 11.14
N GLN A 63 -8.74 10.57 11.58
CA GLN A 63 -7.77 10.88 12.64
C GLN A 63 -6.40 10.33 12.31
N ILE A 64 -5.47 11.26 12.09
CA ILE A 64 -4.02 11.07 12.13
C ILE A 64 -3.67 10.63 13.57
N ARG A 65 -4.04 9.41 13.95
CA ARG A 65 -3.69 8.83 15.25
C ARG A 65 -2.43 8.01 15.08
N THR A 66 -1.39 8.52 15.71
CA THR A 66 -0.06 7.97 15.95
C THR A 66 -0.06 6.69 16.79
N THR A 67 -1.16 5.94 16.83
CA THR A 67 -1.23 4.65 17.51
C THR A 67 -0.92 3.58 16.47
N ASN A 68 0.34 3.11 16.46
CA ASN A 68 0.76 1.92 15.72
C ASN A 68 0.06 0.69 16.31
N GLU A 69 -1.22 0.55 15.99
CA GLU A 69 -2.01 -0.60 16.37
C GLU A 69 -1.49 -1.81 15.58
N LYS A 70 -1.15 -2.86 16.33
CA LYS A 70 -0.67 -4.13 15.78
C LYS A 70 -1.80 -5.14 15.84
N LEU A 71 -2.00 -5.86 14.74
CA LEU A 71 -2.82 -7.06 14.74
C LEU A 71 -2.18 -8.15 15.62
N ALA A 72 -2.97 -9.13 16.06
CA ALA A 72 -2.48 -10.25 16.88
C ALA A 72 -1.35 -11.05 16.22
N ASN A 73 -1.28 -11.02 14.89
CA ASN A 73 -0.22 -11.64 14.09
C ASN A 73 1.02 -10.75 13.90
N GLY A 74 1.09 -9.58 14.55
CA GLY A 74 2.23 -8.67 14.53
C GLY A 74 2.25 -7.65 13.39
N ILE A 75 1.30 -7.69 12.46
CA ILE A 75 1.21 -6.72 11.36
C ILE A 75 0.80 -5.34 11.91
N GLN A 76 1.60 -4.31 11.64
CA GLN A 76 1.28 -2.92 11.98
C GLN A 76 0.29 -2.33 10.98
N MET A 77 -0.78 -1.71 11.49
CA MET A 77 -1.77 -1.01 10.68
C MET A 77 -1.26 0.36 10.24
N GLY A 78 -1.70 0.84 9.07
CA GLY A 78 -1.26 2.11 8.48
C GLY A 78 0.18 2.13 7.95
N ILE A 79 0.88 0.99 7.99
CA ILE A 79 2.23 0.83 7.43
C ILE A 79 2.14 0.13 6.08
N ASN A 80 2.87 0.68 5.11
CA ASN A 80 2.99 0.10 3.78
C ASN A 80 4.06 -0.99 3.76
N TYR A 81 3.69 -2.19 3.35
CA TYR A 81 4.59 -3.31 3.12
C TYR A 81 4.75 -3.52 1.62
N ARG A 82 5.95 -3.93 1.19
CA ARG A 82 6.19 -4.33 -0.20
C ARG A 82 5.85 -5.81 -0.36
N LEU A 83 5.05 -6.12 -1.37
CA LEU A 83 4.82 -7.50 -1.79
C LEU A 83 6.02 -7.95 -2.65
N TYR A 84 6.72 -9.00 -2.23
CA TYR A 84 7.90 -9.51 -2.94
C TYR A 84 7.59 -10.71 -3.82
N ALA A 85 6.84 -11.67 -3.29
CA ALA A 85 6.47 -12.90 -3.98
C ALA A 85 5.08 -13.37 -3.55
N ILE A 86 4.42 -14.14 -4.42
CA ILE A 86 3.23 -14.91 -4.11
C ILE A 86 3.53 -16.36 -4.50
N GLU A 87 3.49 -17.26 -3.52
CA GLU A 87 3.59 -18.70 -3.75
C GLU A 87 2.18 -19.32 -3.79
N ARG A 88 2.05 -20.40 -4.55
CA ARG A 88 0.78 -21.07 -4.84
C ARG A 88 0.66 -22.40 -4.12
#